data_AF-A0A1Y6F572-F1
#
_entry.id   AF-A0A1Y6F572-F1
#
_cell.length_a   1.000
_cell.length_b   1.000
_cell.length_c   1.000
_cell.angle_alpha   90.00
_cell.angle_beta   90.00
_cell.angle_gamma   90.00
#
_symmetry.space_group_name_H-M   'P 1'
#
loop_
_entity.id
_entity.type
_entity.pdbx_description
1 polymer ?
#
loop_
_entity_poly.entity_id
_entity_poly.type
_entity_poly.pdbx_seq_one_letter_code
_entity_poly.pdbx_strand_id
1 'polypeptide(L)'
;MMKEAPPRWAAVFRQANIADLVILAPFAVPFVADHYLGLWRMISEAISPERALGAFGTDATLFVNLAGAFAVLAVLLRMKLACAQAAFMTGILKFCAAAIFAVALLRGASSVFAVPMIADLALAILLIGTSRKH
;
A
#
# COMPACT_ATOMS: atom_id res chain seq x y z
N MET A 1 -33.50 -10.53 -17.08
CA MET A 1 -32.67 -10.94 -15.92
C MET A 1 -32.17 -9.68 -15.22
N MET A 2 -32.67 -9.38 -14.03
CA MET A 2 -32.05 -8.35 -13.18
C MET A 2 -30.67 -8.86 -12.79
N LYS A 3 -29.60 -8.17 -13.24
CA LYS A 3 -28.25 -8.44 -12.75
C LYS A 3 -28.22 -8.08 -11.27
N GLU A 4 -28.04 -9.07 -10.40
CA GLU A 4 -27.75 -8.83 -9.00
C GLU A 4 -26.57 -7.86 -8.90
N ALA A 5 -26.72 -6.84 -8.05
CA ALA A 5 -25.65 -5.88 -7.82
C ALA A 5 -24.41 -6.63 -7.32
N PRO A 6 -23.21 -6.34 -7.85
CA PRO A 6 -22.01 -7.02 -7.41
C PRO A 6 -21.83 -6.82 -5.90
N PRO A 7 -21.41 -7.86 -5.17
CA PRO A 7 -21.27 -7.80 -3.72
C PRO A 7 -20.28 -6.71 -3.33
N ARG A 8 -20.51 -6.06 -2.18
CA ARG A 8 -19.74 -4.89 -1.71
C ARG A 8 -18.22 -5.10 -1.72
N TRP A 9 -17.75 -6.32 -1.49
CA TRP A 9 -16.33 -6.67 -1.55
C TRP A 9 -15.72 -6.49 -2.95
N ALA A 10 -16.50 -6.69 -4.02
CA ALA A 10 -16.02 -6.58 -5.40
C ALA A 10 -15.76 -5.11 -5.82
N ALA A 11 -16.52 -4.16 -5.26
CA ALA A 11 -16.28 -2.73 -5.47
C ALA A 11 -15.03 -2.25 -4.73
N VAL A 12 -14.87 -2.67 -3.46
CA VAL A 12 -13.68 -2.40 -2.63
C VAL A 12 -12.43 -3.00 -3.29
N PHE A 13 -12.53 -4.21 -3.84
CA PHE A 13 -11.46 -4.86 -4.60
C PHE A 13 -10.98 -4.03 -5.78
N ARG A 14 -11.91 -3.48 -6.55
CA ARG A 14 -11.58 -2.76 -7.78
C ARG A 14 -10.88 -1.44 -7.48
N GLN A 15 -11.35 -0.71 -6.47
CA GLN A 15 -10.71 0.53 -6.00
C GLN A 15 -9.32 0.26 -5.41
N ALA A 16 -9.22 -0.78 -4.58
CA ALA A 16 -7.95 -1.20 -4.00
C ALA A 16 -6.96 -1.68 -5.07
N ASN A 17 -7.42 -2.31 -6.15
CA ASN A 17 -6.55 -2.72 -7.26
C ASN A 17 -5.93 -1.51 -7.95
N ILE A 18 -6.71 -0.46 -8.21
CA ILE A 18 -6.22 0.76 -8.86
C ILE A 18 -5.20 1.46 -7.95
N ALA A 19 -5.50 1.60 -6.65
CA ALA A 19 -4.57 2.20 -5.71
C ALA A 19 -3.24 1.41 -5.66
N ASP A 20 -3.30 0.09 -5.59
CA ASP A 20 -2.10 -0.73 -5.49
C ASP A 20 -1.27 -0.74 -6.78
N LEU A 21 -1.92 -0.71 -7.94
CA LEU A 21 -1.25 -0.80 -9.24
C LEU A 21 -0.68 0.56 -9.70
N VAL A 22 -1.33 1.66 -9.34
CA VAL A 22 -0.92 3.01 -9.76
C VAL A 22 -0.01 3.66 -8.71
N ILE A 23 -0.29 3.47 -7.43
CA ILE A 23 0.40 4.19 -6.35
C ILE A 23 1.53 3.35 -5.77
N LEU A 24 1.29 2.05 -5.51
CA LEU A 24 2.25 1.22 -4.76
C LEU A 24 3.13 0.32 -5.63
N ALA A 25 2.64 -0.18 -6.77
CA ALA A 25 3.40 -1.06 -7.66
C ALA A 25 4.67 -0.41 -8.25
N PRO A 26 4.72 0.91 -8.55
CA PRO A 26 5.97 1.55 -8.99
C PRO A 26 7.09 1.42 -7.94
N PHE A 27 6.74 1.36 -6.66
CA PHE A 27 7.71 1.13 -5.59
C PHE A 27 8.24 -0.30 -5.56
N ALA A 28 7.67 -1.28 -6.28
CA ALA A 28 8.26 -2.62 -6.36
C ALA A 28 9.55 -2.66 -7.20
N VAL A 29 9.83 -1.61 -7.98
CA VAL A 29 11.01 -1.48 -8.82
C VAL A 29 12.02 -0.55 -8.13
N PRO A 30 13.17 -1.05 -7.66
CA PRO A 30 14.11 -0.27 -6.83
C PRO A 30 14.53 1.08 -7.41
N PHE A 31 14.83 1.13 -8.70
CA PHE A 31 15.21 2.37 -9.39
C PHE A 31 14.08 3.40 -9.42
N VAL A 32 12.84 2.94 -9.61
CA VAL A 32 11.65 3.80 -9.64
C VAL A 32 11.35 4.31 -8.23
N ALA A 33 11.48 3.45 -7.21
CA ALA A 33 11.32 3.84 -5.81
C ALA A 33 12.30 4.95 -5.41
N ASP A 34 13.59 4.81 -5.75
CA ASP A 34 14.60 5.84 -5.47
C ASP A 34 14.28 7.17 -6.16
N HIS A 35 13.89 7.15 -7.44
CA HIS A 35 13.51 8.37 -8.17
C HIS A 35 12.29 9.06 -7.55
N TYR A 36 11.31 8.28 -7.13
CA TYR A 36 10.08 8.80 -6.53
C TYR A 36 10.31 9.38 -5.14
N LEU A 37 11.14 8.72 -4.32
CA LEU A 37 11.57 9.23 -3.01
C LEU A 37 12.42 10.50 -3.17
N GLY A 38 13.30 10.54 -4.17
CA GLY A 38 14.06 11.74 -4.52
C GLY A 38 13.16 12.92 -4.93
N LEU A 39 12.14 12.67 -5.74
CA LEU A 39 11.16 13.69 -6.13
C LEU A 39 10.33 14.19 -4.94
N TRP A 40 9.89 13.27 -4.08
CA TRP A 40 9.18 13.61 -2.84
C TRP A 40 10.01 14.45 -1.89
N ARG A 41 11.30 14.12 -1.77
CA ARG A 41 12.26 14.90 -1.00
C ARG A 41 12.39 16.32 -1.57
N MET A 42 12.60 16.46 -2.88
CA MET A 42 12.69 17.78 -3.53
C MET A 42 11.41 18.61 -3.33
N ILE A 43 10.24 18.02 -3.52
CA ILE A 43 8.95 18.70 -3.32
C ILE A 43 8.79 19.13 -1.86
N SER A 44 9.12 18.25 -0.91
CA SER A 44 9.01 18.56 0.51
C SER A 44 9.96 19.67 0.93
N GLU A 45 11.20 19.64 0.47
CA GLU A 45 12.21 20.68 0.74
C GLU A 45 11.79 22.01 0.11
N ALA A 46 11.13 21.99 -1.07
CA ALA A 46 10.59 23.18 -1.70
C ALA A 46 9.38 23.79 -0.97
N ILE A 47 8.49 22.96 -0.41
CA ILE A 47 7.28 23.41 0.28
C ILE A 47 7.57 23.85 1.73
N SER A 48 8.52 23.20 2.40
CA SER A 48 8.82 23.45 3.80
C SER A 48 10.33 23.30 4.05
N PRO A 49 11.15 24.28 3.62
CA PRO A 49 12.60 24.22 3.76
C PRO A 49 13.04 24.10 5.23
N GLU A 50 12.24 24.59 6.17
CA GLU A 50 12.54 24.57 7.61
C GLU A 50 12.08 23.27 8.32
N ARG A 51 11.37 22.39 7.60
CA ARG A 51 10.94 21.06 8.07
C ARG A 51 11.29 20.01 7.04
N ALA A 52 12.59 19.82 6.81
CA ALA A 52 13.07 18.69 6.03
C ALA A 52 12.51 17.40 6.62
N LEU A 53 11.79 16.63 5.80
CA LEU A 53 11.31 15.31 6.20
C LEU A 53 12.51 14.43 6.57
N GLY A 54 12.43 13.81 7.76
CA GLY A 54 13.47 12.94 8.30
C GLY A 54 13.97 11.92 7.27
N ALA A 55 15.28 11.69 7.29
CA ALA A 55 16.05 11.07 6.22
C ALA A 55 15.34 9.94 5.46
N PHE A 56 15.13 10.17 4.16
CA PHE A 56 14.91 9.12 3.15
C PHE A 56 16.24 8.35 2.92
N GLY A 57 16.76 7.70 3.96
CA GLY A 57 17.99 6.91 3.88
C GLY A 57 17.78 5.57 3.18
N THR A 58 18.86 4.79 3.01
CA THR A 58 18.85 3.47 2.34
C THR A 58 17.81 2.50 2.92
N ASP A 59 17.55 2.60 4.23
CA ASP A 59 16.53 1.80 4.92
C ASP A 59 15.10 2.16 4.44
N ALA A 60 14.82 3.43 4.16
CA ALA A 60 13.52 3.85 3.63
C ALA A 60 13.26 3.25 2.25
N THR A 61 14.27 3.25 1.36
CA THR A 61 14.18 2.60 0.05
C THR A 61 13.89 1.11 0.18
N LEU A 62 14.56 0.40 1.11
CA LEU A 62 14.32 -1.02 1.36
C LEU A 62 12.87 -1.28 1.78
N PHE A 63 12.36 -0.53 2.76
CA PHE A 63 11.00 -0.73 3.27
C PHE A 63 9.92 -0.38 2.25
N VAL A 64 10.14 0.67 1.45
CA VAL A 64 9.24 1.08 0.36
C VAL A 64 9.22 0.04 -0.75
N ASN A 65 10.38 -0.52 -1.11
CA ASN A 65 10.45 -1.63 -2.07
C ASN A 65 9.72 -2.87 -1.59
N LEU A 66 9.90 -3.23 -0.32
CA LEU A 66 9.21 -4.37 0.28
C LEU A 66 7.69 -4.16 0.25
N ALA A 67 7.21 -2.98 0.67
CA ALA A 67 5.79 -2.64 0.62
C ALA A 67 5.23 -2.65 -0.82
N GLY A 68 5.99 -2.15 -1.80
CA GLY A 68 5.65 -2.21 -3.22
C GLY A 68 5.50 -3.65 -3.73
N ALA A 69 6.40 -4.56 -3.33
CA ALA A 69 6.30 -5.98 -3.67
C ALA A 69 5.02 -6.62 -3.10
N PHE A 70 4.66 -6.30 -1.85
CA PHE A 70 3.40 -6.76 -1.25
C PHE A 70 2.17 -6.22 -1.99
N ALA A 71 2.21 -4.97 -2.47
CA ALA A 71 1.13 -4.40 -3.26
C ALA A 71 0.96 -5.10 -4.62
N VAL A 72 2.06 -5.43 -5.31
CA VAL A 72 2.04 -6.21 -6.55
C VAL A 72 1.48 -7.62 -6.31
N LEU A 73 1.91 -8.30 -5.24
CA LEU A 73 1.36 -9.60 -4.87
C LEU A 73 -0.14 -9.52 -4.57
N ALA A 74 -0.59 -8.48 -3.87
CA ALA A 74 -2.01 -8.24 -3.60
C ALA A 74 -2.81 -8.00 -4.89
N VAL A 75 -2.27 -7.27 -5.86
CA VAL A 75 -2.87 -7.11 -7.20
C VAL A 75 -3.00 -8.45 -7.92
N LEU A 76 -1.91 -9.21 -8.02
CA LEU A 76 -1.90 -10.50 -8.72
C LEU A 76 -2.88 -11.49 -8.09
N LEU A 77 -2.97 -11.50 -6.76
CA LEU A 77 -3.90 -12.35 -6.02
C LEU A 77 -5.36 -12.02 -6.38
N ARG A 78 -5.71 -10.73 -6.44
CA ARG A 78 -7.06 -10.27 -6.81
C ARG A 78 -7.38 -10.47 -8.30
N MET A 79 -6.39 -10.44 -9.18
CA MET A 79 -6.57 -10.74 -10.60
C MET A 79 -6.81 -12.23 -10.85
N LYS A 80 -6.19 -13.11 -10.06
CA LYS A 80 -6.33 -14.57 -10.23
C LYS A 80 -7.52 -15.17 -9.49
N LEU A 81 -7.99 -14.54 -8.40
CA LEU A 81 -9.01 -15.12 -7.53
C LEU A 81 -10.09 -14.07 -7.21
N ALA A 82 -11.30 -14.27 -7.75
CA ALA A 82 -12.48 -13.46 -7.46
C ALA A 82 -13.38 -14.14 -6.41
N CYS A 83 -12.83 -14.44 -5.23
CA CYS A 83 -13.53 -15.14 -4.15
C CYS A 83 -13.26 -14.51 -2.76
N ALA A 84 -14.10 -14.79 -1.77
CA ALA A 84 -13.94 -14.27 -0.40
C ALA A 84 -12.59 -14.63 0.24
N GLN A 85 -12.04 -15.79 -0.10
CA GLN A 85 -10.71 -16.20 0.36
C GLN A 85 -9.60 -15.28 -0.18
N ALA A 86 -9.72 -14.81 -1.42
CA ALA A 86 -8.80 -13.81 -1.98
C ALA A 86 -8.88 -12.47 -1.24
N ALA A 87 -10.07 -12.11 -0.74
CA ALA A 87 -10.27 -10.88 0.01
C ALA A 87 -9.54 -10.93 1.34
N PHE A 88 -9.69 -12.03 2.04
CA PHE A 88 -9.00 -12.30 3.29
C PHE A 88 -7.47 -12.27 3.09
N MET A 89 -6.96 -13.00 2.10
CA MET A 89 -5.53 -13.06 1.80
C MET A 89 -4.95 -11.70 1.37
N THR A 90 -5.70 -10.91 0.60
CA THR A 90 -5.32 -9.52 0.27
C THR A 90 -5.25 -8.67 1.53
N GLY A 91 -6.21 -8.83 2.44
CA GLY A 91 -6.19 -8.14 3.73
C GLY A 91 -4.96 -8.48 4.57
N ILE A 92 -4.53 -9.74 4.59
CA ILE A 92 -3.28 -10.16 5.26
C ILE A 92 -2.06 -9.48 4.61
N LEU A 93 -1.95 -9.51 3.27
CA LEU A 93 -0.83 -8.87 2.57
C LEU A 93 -0.75 -7.37 2.88
N LYS A 94 -1.89 -6.71 2.98
CA LYS A 94 -2.00 -5.30 3.36
C LYS A 94 -1.62 -5.04 4.81
N PHE A 95 -1.97 -5.94 5.71
CA PHE A 95 -1.51 -5.89 7.10
C PHE A 95 0.02 -6.02 7.20
N CYS A 96 0.62 -6.92 6.42
CA CYS A 96 2.09 -7.05 6.34
C CYS A 96 2.75 -5.78 5.79
N ALA A 97 2.20 -5.19 4.72
CA ALA A 97 2.69 -3.91 4.18
C ALA A 97 2.61 -2.77 5.21
N ALA A 98 1.51 -2.67 5.95
CA ALA A 98 1.39 -1.70 7.04
C ALA A 98 2.42 -1.94 8.16
N ALA A 99 2.68 -3.19 8.53
CA ALA A 99 3.70 -3.53 9.52
C ALA A 99 5.12 -3.13 9.07
N ILE A 100 5.42 -3.28 7.78
CA ILE A 100 6.68 -2.84 7.17
C ILE A 100 6.86 -1.33 7.33
N PHE A 101 5.83 -0.53 7.03
CA PHE A 101 5.87 0.92 7.24
C PHE A 101 5.98 1.30 8.72
N ALA A 102 5.31 0.57 9.62
CA ALA A 102 5.44 0.78 11.06
C ALA A 102 6.88 0.55 11.54
N VAL A 103 7.53 -0.53 11.08
CA VAL A 103 8.94 -0.80 11.37
C VAL A 103 9.83 0.30 10.79
N ALA A 104 9.58 0.76 9.55
CA ALA A 104 10.33 1.86 8.94
C ALA A 104 10.26 3.13 9.79
N LEU A 105 9.07 3.51 10.25
CA LEU A 105 8.86 4.67 11.13
C LEU A 105 9.61 4.51 12.47
N LEU A 106 9.57 3.33 13.09
CA LEU A 106 10.30 3.04 14.32
C LEU A 106 11.83 3.12 14.15
N ARG A 107 12.33 2.89 12.93
CA ARG A 107 13.76 3.03 12.58
C ARG A 107 14.14 4.44 12.12
N GLY A 108 13.24 5.41 12.27
CA GLY A 108 13.52 6.83 11.97
C GLY A 108 13.26 7.24 10.52
N ALA A 109 12.53 6.42 9.74
CA ALA A 109 12.07 6.83 8.43
C ALA A 109 11.08 8.01 8.53
N SER A 110 10.95 8.77 7.45
CA SER A 110 10.06 9.92 7.36
C SER A 110 8.63 9.63 7.83
N SER A 111 8.02 10.56 8.58
CA SER A 111 6.63 10.47 9.05
C SER A 111 5.61 10.36 7.91
N VAL A 112 6.01 10.70 6.70
CA VAL A 112 5.25 10.47 5.46
C VAL A 112 4.79 9.03 5.32
N PHE A 113 5.59 8.06 5.76
CA PHE A 113 5.22 6.64 5.67
C PHE A 113 4.01 6.26 6.53
N ALA A 114 3.58 7.13 7.45
CA ALA A 114 2.34 6.93 8.19
C ALA A 114 1.09 6.96 7.29
N VAL A 115 1.11 7.73 6.19
CA VAL A 115 -0.02 7.84 5.26
C VAL A 115 -0.31 6.50 4.56
N PRO A 116 0.64 5.87 3.84
CA PRO A 116 0.41 4.57 3.22
C PRO A 116 0.18 3.47 4.27
N MET A 117 0.82 3.55 5.46
CA MET A 117 0.57 2.62 6.56
C MET A 117 -0.90 2.62 7.00
N ILE A 118 -1.48 3.80 7.26
CA ILE A 118 -2.88 3.93 7.69
C ILE A 118 -3.83 3.47 6.58
N ALA A 119 -3.53 3.83 5.32
CA ALA A 119 -4.32 3.41 4.18
C ALA A 119 -4.35 1.88 4.02
N ASP A 120 -3.19 1.21 4.11
CA ASP A 120 -3.09 -0.24 4.03
C ASP A 120 -3.76 -0.93 5.22
N LEU A 121 -3.65 -0.37 6.42
CA LEU A 121 -4.32 -0.91 7.61
C LEU A 121 -5.85 -0.80 7.50
N ALA A 122 -6.37 0.36 7.08
CA ALA A 122 -7.80 0.57 6.88
C ALA A 122 -8.36 -0.39 5.82
N LEU A 123 -7.63 -0.56 4.72
CA LEU A 123 -7.99 -1.49 3.66
C LEU A 123 -7.95 -2.95 4.15
N ALA A 124 -6.95 -3.34 4.92
CA ALA A 124 -6.86 -4.67 5.52
C ALA A 124 -8.08 -4.99 6.40
N ILE A 125 -8.44 -4.06 7.29
CA ILE A 125 -9.61 -4.19 8.19
C ILE A 125 -10.89 -4.36 7.37
N LEU A 126 -11.07 -3.53 6.33
CA LEU A 126 -12.23 -3.61 5.43
C LEU A 126 -12.30 -4.96 4.70
N LEU A 127 -11.19 -5.44 4.14
CA LEU A 127 -11.15 -6.69 3.38
C LEU A 127 -11.37 -7.92 4.28
N ILE A 128 -10.75 -7.97 5.46
CA ILE A 128 -10.93 -9.06 6.42
C ILE A 128 -12.34 -9.03 7.01
N GLY A 129 -12.86 -7.84 7.34
CA GLY A 129 -14.20 -7.67 7.91
C GLY A 129 -15.30 -8.03 6.91
N THR A 130 -15.09 -7.77 5.62
CA THR A 130 -16.05 -8.12 4.56
C THR A 130 -15.95 -9.58 4.13
N SER A 131 -14.77 -10.21 4.23
CA SER A 131 -14.58 -11.62 3.90
C SER A 131 -15.17 -12.59 4.93
N ARG A 132 -15.34 -12.19 6.19
CA ARG A 132 -15.95 -13.04 7.25
C ARG A 132 -17.48 -13.14 7.18
N LYS A 133 -18.13 -12.31 6.35
CA LYS A 133 -19.60 -12.25 6.24
C LYS A 133 -20.16 -13.11 5.10
N HIS A 134 -19.30 -13.84 4.39
CA HIS A 134 -19.60 -14.70 3.25
C HIS A 134 -18.85 -16.02 3.40
#